data_AF-M0PAM1-F1
#
_entry.id   AF-M0PAM1-F1
#
_cell.length_a   1.000
_cell.length_b   1.000
_cell.length_c   1.000
_cell.angle_alpha   90.00
_cell.angle_beta   90.00
_cell.angle_gamma   90.00
#
_symmetry.space_group_name_H-M   'P 1'
#
loop_
_entity.id
_entity.type
_entity.pdbx_description
1 polymer ?
#
loop_
_entity_poly.entity_id
_entity_poly.type
_entity_poly.pdbx_seq_one_letter_code
_entity_poly.pdbx_strand_id
1 'polypeptide(L)'
;MYSATCEAYLESLAEKQPGVTTAEASYVTETIRVDHDPEIVSNDALRDVLSTLGYTAYLRDDASTGEGETSGTTRRSREMGGIRKRRDDQLLGMRYSVGFLFGAFLLVPYVAILYPAHLASIFDWQALAIFEG
;
A
#
# COMPACT_ATOMS: atom_id res chain seq x y z
N MET A 1 -5.92 12.93 11.73
CA MET A 1 -5.06 13.70 12.67
C MET A 1 -4.81 15.06 12.05
N TYR A 2 -4.63 16.19 12.76
CA TYR A 2 -4.60 17.53 12.11
C TYR A 2 -3.45 18.49 12.48
N SER A 3 -2.64 18.20 13.49
CA SER A 3 -1.52 19.07 13.89
C SER A 3 -0.50 18.34 14.78
N ALA A 4 0.62 19.00 15.07
CA ALA A 4 1.62 18.53 16.03
C ALA A 4 1.08 18.36 17.46
N THR A 5 0.02 19.10 17.82
CA THR A 5 -0.64 18.92 19.12
C THR A 5 -1.38 17.58 19.19
N CYS A 6 -1.95 17.12 18.07
CA CYS A 6 -2.55 15.79 18.00
C CYS A 6 -1.48 14.69 18.10
N GLU A 7 -0.30 14.89 17.50
CA GLU A 7 0.83 13.97 17.62
C GLU A 7 1.20 13.76 19.09
N ALA A 8 1.58 14.85 19.77
CA ALA A 8 1.98 14.80 21.18
C ALA A 8 0.88 14.24 22.10
N TYR A 9 -0.39 14.52 21.80
CA TYR A 9 -1.50 13.95 22.55
C TYR A 9 -1.56 12.43 22.42
N LEU A 10 -1.52 11.90 21.20
CA LEU A 10 -1.62 10.45 20.96
C LEU A 10 -0.38 9.70 21.46
N GLU A 11 0.81 10.27 21.32
CA GLU A 11 2.05 9.73 21.91
C GLU A 11 1.91 9.62 23.43
N SER A 12 1.50 10.71 24.09
CA SER A 12 1.31 10.71 25.55
C SER A 12 0.23 9.74 26.02
N LEU A 13 -0.75 9.43 25.17
CA LEU A 13 -1.83 8.49 25.48
C LEU A 13 -1.33 7.04 25.36
N ALA A 14 -0.50 6.76 24.35
CA ALA A 14 0.11 5.46 24.14
C ALA A 14 1.15 5.14 25.23
N GLU A 15 2.05 6.08 25.53
CA GLU A 15 3.11 5.89 26.54
C GLU A 15 2.58 5.69 27.97
N LYS A 16 1.33 6.09 28.25
CA LYS A 16 0.67 5.81 29.53
C LYS A 16 0.23 4.35 29.67
N GLN A 17 0.20 3.58 28.58
CA GLN A 17 -0.21 2.20 28.64
C GLN A 17 0.90 1.32 29.19
N PRO A 18 0.59 0.43 30.15
CA PRO A 18 1.58 -0.50 30.66
C PRO A 18 2.07 -1.40 29.51
N GLY A 19 3.39 -1.56 29.41
CA GLY A 19 4.02 -2.36 28.36
C GLY A 19 4.40 -1.58 27.09
N VAL A 20 4.09 -0.29 26.99
CA VAL A 20 4.59 0.56 25.89
C VAL A 20 5.98 1.11 26.21
N THR A 21 6.92 0.94 25.28
CA THR A 21 8.29 1.43 25.39
C THR A 21 8.45 2.80 24.74
N THR A 22 7.92 2.97 23.53
CA THR A 22 7.96 4.24 22.77
C THR A 22 6.73 4.39 21.90
N ALA A 23 6.34 5.65 21.63
CA ALA A 23 5.30 5.96 20.66
C ALA A 23 5.71 7.18 19.81
N GLU A 24 5.53 7.08 18.50
CA GLU A 24 5.84 8.15 17.54
C GLU A 24 4.65 8.37 16.60
N ALA A 25 4.06 9.55 16.64
CA ALA A 25 2.93 9.94 15.83
C ALA A 25 3.35 10.91 14.71
N SER A 26 2.73 10.78 13.55
CA SER A 26 3.00 11.63 12.38
C SER A 26 1.71 12.09 11.75
N TYR A 27 1.44 13.39 11.82
CA TYR A 27 0.27 14.05 11.25
C TYR A 27 0.34 13.98 9.73
N VAL A 28 1.52 14.16 9.16
CA VAL A 28 1.76 14.09 7.71
C VAL A 28 1.28 12.77 7.12
N THR A 29 1.48 11.66 7.83
CA THR A 29 1.06 10.34 7.37
C THR A 29 -0.23 9.84 8.02
N GLU A 30 -0.78 10.61 8.97
CA GLU A 30 -1.88 10.19 9.83
C GLU A 30 -1.67 8.83 10.52
N THR A 31 -0.42 8.47 10.84
CA THR A 31 -0.07 7.20 11.49
C THR A 31 0.60 7.40 12.84
N ILE A 32 0.53 6.38 13.69
CA ILE A 32 1.29 6.26 14.92
C ILE A 32 1.98 4.90 14.97
N ARG A 33 3.25 4.88 15.35
CA ARG A 33 4.04 3.66 15.63
C ARG A 33 4.17 3.52 17.14
N VAL A 34 3.91 2.33 17.65
CA VAL A 34 3.99 2.03 19.08
C VAL A 34 4.83 0.78 19.26
N ASP A 35 5.95 0.92 19.95
CA ASP A 35 6.77 -0.20 20.40
C ASP A 35 6.26 -0.68 21.75
N HIS A 36 5.91 -1.96 21.86
CA HIS A 36 5.26 -2.52 23.04
C HIS A 36 5.65 -3.98 23.26
N ASP A 37 5.54 -4.40 24.52
CA ASP A 37 5.66 -5.80 24.91
C ASP A 37 4.33 -6.52 24.67
N PRO A 38 4.26 -7.48 23.72
CA PRO A 38 3.03 -8.20 23.40
C PRO A 38 2.55 -9.11 24.53
N GLU A 39 3.39 -9.43 25.52
CA GLU A 39 2.98 -10.21 26.69
C GLU A 39 2.18 -9.35 27.69
N ILE A 40 2.36 -8.02 27.66
CA ILE A 40 1.74 -7.08 28.59
C ILE A 40 0.51 -6.39 27.99
N VAL A 41 0.62 -5.94 26.73
CA VAL A 41 -0.47 -5.24 26.04
C VAL A 41 -0.60 -5.76 24.61
N SER A 42 -1.82 -6.02 24.17
CA SER A 42 -2.07 -6.49 22.81
C SER A 42 -2.27 -5.32 21.84
N ASN A 43 -2.03 -5.59 20.56
CA ASN A 43 -2.33 -4.68 19.46
C ASN A 43 -3.79 -4.17 19.47
N ASP A 44 -4.75 -5.04 19.76
CA ASP A 44 -6.17 -4.66 19.85
C ASP A 44 -6.44 -3.73 21.03
N ALA A 45 -5.81 -3.97 22.19
CA ALA A 45 -5.94 -3.10 23.34
C ALA A 45 -5.37 -1.70 23.06
N LEU A 46 -4.21 -1.62 22.40
CA LEU A 46 -3.63 -0.34 21.98
C LEU A 46 -4.52 0.39 20.97
N ARG A 47 -5.10 -0.34 20.00
CA ARG A 47 -6.05 0.20 19.03
C ARG A 47 -7.28 0.78 19.72
N ASP A 48 -7.84 0.09 20.69
CA ASP A 48 -9.03 0.53 21.42
C ASP A 48 -8.73 1.80 22.25
N VAL A 49 -7.58 1.83 22.93
CA VAL A 49 -7.11 3.01 23.67
C VAL A 49 -6.96 4.23 22.74
N LEU A 50 -6.33 4.05 21.59
CA LEU A 50 -6.08 5.12 20.62
C LEU A 50 -7.35 5.53 19.85
N SER A 51 -8.37 4.67 19.83
CA SER A 51 -9.69 4.95 19.26
C SER A 51 -10.57 5.72 20.24
N THR A 52 -10.14 6.94 20.56
CA THR A 52 -10.83 7.87 21.48
C THR A 52 -11.73 8.87 20.74
N LEU A 53 -12.47 9.70 21.47
CA LEU A 53 -13.27 10.80 20.91
C LEU A 53 -12.48 11.62 19.88
N GLY A 54 -12.92 11.55 18.62
CA GLY A 54 -12.31 12.28 17.50
C GLY A 54 -11.23 11.51 16.73
N TYR A 55 -10.88 10.29 17.15
CA TYR A 55 -9.90 9.44 16.47
C TYR A 55 -10.43 8.01 16.29
N THR A 56 -9.95 7.32 15.27
CA THR A 56 -10.25 5.91 15.03
C THR A 56 -8.99 5.25 14.53
N ALA A 57 -8.46 4.31 15.30
CA ALA A 57 -7.24 3.60 14.96
C ALA A 57 -7.54 2.28 14.24
N TYR A 58 -6.64 1.91 13.33
CA TYR A 58 -6.69 0.65 12.59
C TYR A 58 -5.30 0.01 12.65
N LEU A 59 -5.25 -1.31 12.85
CA LEU A 59 -4.00 -2.06 12.76
C LEU A 59 -3.56 -2.13 11.30
N ARG A 60 -2.24 -2.08 11.10
CA ARG A 60 -1.66 -2.11 9.75
C ARG A 60 -1.70 -3.50 9.12
N ASP A 61 -1.66 -4.57 9.92
CA ASP A 61 -1.67 -5.96 9.44
C ASP A 61 -3.07 -6.41 8.95
N ASP A 62 -4.12 -5.81 9.52
CA ASP A 62 -5.50 -5.95 9.01
C ASP A 62 -5.69 -5.27 7.64
N ALA A 63 -4.75 -4.43 7.21
CA ALA A 63 -4.77 -3.79 5.90
C ALA A 63 -4.08 -4.64 4.81
N SER A 64 -3.28 -5.66 5.17
CA SER A 64 -2.52 -6.47 4.21
C SER A 64 -3.08 -7.88 3.98
N THR A 65 -3.84 -8.45 4.93
CA THR A 65 -4.18 -9.90 4.93
C THR A 65 -5.56 -10.23 4.31
N GLY A 66 -5.96 -9.52 3.26
CA GLY A 66 -7.31 -9.61 2.67
C GLY A 66 -7.46 -10.44 1.40
N GLU A 67 -6.60 -11.42 1.13
CA GLU A 67 -6.73 -12.33 -0.03
C GLU A 67 -7.15 -13.74 0.44
N GLY A 68 -8.36 -14.18 0.08
CA GLY A 68 -8.76 -15.60 0.22
C GLY A 68 -10.23 -15.87 0.59
N GLU A 69 -11.06 -16.05 -0.45
CA GLU A 69 -12.29 -16.87 -0.56
C GLU A 69 -13.03 -17.36 0.70
N THR A 70 -14.35 -17.10 0.77
CA THR A 70 -15.39 -18.14 0.55
C THR A 70 -16.80 -17.64 0.92
N SER A 71 -17.70 -17.84 -0.04
CA SER A 71 -19.12 -18.23 0.05
C SER A 71 -20.01 -17.58 1.11
N GLY A 72 -21.06 -16.92 0.63
CA GLY A 72 -22.09 -16.33 1.47
C GLY A 72 -22.82 -17.36 2.33
N THR A 73 -23.23 -16.92 3.52
CA THR A 73 -24.50 -17.29 4.15
C THR A 73 -24.81 -16.37 5.34
N THR A 74 -26.05 -15.88 5.33
CA THR A 74 -26.81 -15.18 6.38
C THR A 74 -26.59 -13.67 6.60
N ARG A 75 -27.47 -12.96 5.91
CA ARG A 75 -27.88 -11.56 5.93
C ARG A 75 -28.50 -11.14 7.29
N ARG A 76 -27.73 -10.80 8.35
CA ARG A 76 -28.33 -9.98 9.44
C ARG A 76 -27.47 -9.16 10.42
N SER A 77 -26.16 -9.32 10.57
CA SER A 77 -25.48 -8.69 11.73
C SER A 77 -24.24 -7.84 11.46
N ARG A 78 -24.13 -7.17 10.31
CA ARG A 78 -23.03 -6.19 10.07
C ARG A 78 -23.57 -4.88 9.50
N GLU A 79 -24.42 -4.24 10.28
CA GLU A 79 -24.75 -2.84 10.09
C GLU A 79 -23.52 -1.97 10.47
N MET A 80 -23.20 -1.02 9.60
CA MET A 80 -22.35 0.16 9.86
C MET A 80 -20.81 0.04 9.90
N GLY A 81 -20.18 -0.95 9.26
CA GLY A 81 -18.70 -1.00 9.14
C GLY A 81 -18.11 -0.89 7.73
N GLY A 82 -18.90 -1.18 6.69
CA GLY A 82 -18.34 -1.65 5.40
C GLY A 82 -18.20 -0.64 4.26
N ILE A 83 -18.71 0.58 4.37
CA ILE A 83 -18.85 1.44 3.17
C ILE A 83 -17.63 2.35 2.92
N ARG A 84 -16.89 2.78 3.95
CA ARG A 84 -15.74 3.70 3.75
C ARG A 84 -14.41 3.01 3.46
N LYS A 85 -14.23 1.75 3.85
CA LYS A 85 -12.95 1.02 3.75
C LYS A 85 -12.58 0.55 2.32
N ARG A 86 -13.42 0.82 1.31
CA ARG A 86 -13.26 0.31 -0.07
C ARG A 86 -12.54 1.26 -1.04
N ARG A 87 -12.29 2.51 -0.66
CA ARG A 87 -11.86 3.54 -1.63
C ARG A 87 -10.36 3.62 -1.83
N ASP A 88 -9.57 3.27 -0.81
CA ASP A 88 -8.13 3.53 -0.84
C ASP A 88 -7.35 2.41 -1.57
N ASP A 89 -7.80 1.17 -1.49
CA ASP A 89 -7.18 0.03 -2.21
C ASP A 89 -7.44 0.06 -3.73
N GLN A 90 -8.52 0.72 -4.18
CA GLN A 90 -8.78 0.91 -5.62
C GLN A 90 -7.78 1.85 -6.28
N LEU A 91 -7.21 2.81 -5.52
CA LEU A 91 -6.26 3.78 -6.06
C LEU A 91 -4.88 3.15 -6.32
N LEU A 92 -4.45 2.20 -5.48
CA LEU A 92 -3.21 1.43 -5.68
C LEU A 92 -3.33 0.46 -6.86
N GLY A 93 -4.42 -0.30 -6.95
CA GLY A 93 -4.65 -1.22 -8.09
C GLY A 93 -4.81 -0.50 -9.43
N MET A 94 -5.43 0.69 -9.43
CA MET A 94 -5.60 1.51 -10.64
C MET A 94 -4.27 2.00 -11.20
N ARG A 95 -3.35 2.46 -10.34
CA ARG A 95 -2.02 2.94 -10.78
C ARG A 95 -1.19 1.82 -11.42
N TYR A 96 -1.23 0.62 -10.83
CA TYR A 96 -0.52 -0.54 -11.36
C TYR A 96 -1.10 -0.99 -12.71
N SER A 97 -2.43 -1.08 -12.80
CA SER A 97 -3.12 -1.46 -14.05
C SER A 97 -2.81 -0.50 -15.19
N VAL A 98 -2.84 0.82 -14.93
CA VAL A 98 -2.53 1.85 -15.93
C VAL A 98 -1.07 1.74 -16.38
N GLY A 99 -0.12 1.58 -15.45
CA GLY A 99 1.30 1.43 -15.78
C GLY A 99 1.58 0.18 -16.61
N PHE A 100 0.97 -0.95 -16.26
CA PHE A 100 1.13 -2.20 -17.00
C PHE A 100 0.57 -2.10 -18.43
N LEU A 101 -0.65 -1.60 -18.60
CA LEU A 101 -1.27 -1.43 -19.92
C LEU A 101 -0.48 -0.46 -20.81
N PHE A 102 -0.05 0.67 -20.24
CA PHE A 102 0.76 1.66 -20.97
C PHE A 102 2.12 1.10 -21.35
N GLY A 103 2.79 0.39 -20.43
CA GLY A 103 4.05 -0.28 -20.69
C GLY A 103 3.93 -1.33 -21.79
N ALA A 104 2.92 -2.20 -21.72
CA ALA A 104 2.66 -3.19 -22.76
C ALA A 104 2.36 -2.53 -24.12
N PHE A 105 1.57 -1.46 -24.14
CA PHE A 105 1.26 -0.70 -25.35
C PHE A 105 2.50 -0.07 -26.00
N LEU A 106 3.48 0.40 -25.21
CA LEU A 106 4.75 0.92 -25.72
C LEU A 106 5.73 -0.18 -26.13
N LEU A 107 5.78 -1.28 -25.37
CA LEU A 107 6.76 -2.35 -25.56
C LEU A 107 6.48 -3.16 -26.84
N VAL A 108 5.20 -3.43 -27.14
CA VAL A 108 4.80 -4.21 -28.34
C VAL A 108 5.30 -3.59 -29.66
N PRO A 109 5.00 -2.32 -30.00
CA PRO A 109 5.50 -1.72 -31.25
C PRO A 109 7.01 -1.49 -31.23
N TYR A 110 7.60 -1.24 -30.05
CA TYR A 110 9.05 -1.13 -29.93
C TYR A 110 9.75 -2.44 -30.33
N VAL A 111 9.31 -3.58 -29.79
CA VAL A 111 9.90 -4.89 -30.09
C VAL A 111 9.52 -5.38 -31.49
N ALA A 112 8.31 -5.08 -31.97
CA ALA A 112 7.85 -5.59 -33.26
C ALA A 112 8.38 -4.80 -34.47
N ILE A 113 8.59 -3.49 -34.33
CA ILE A 113 8.93 -2.60 -35.46
C ILE A 113 10.31 -2.01 -35.29
N LEU A 114 10.57 -1.36 -34.14
CA LEU A 114 11.77 -0.57 -33.95
C LEU A 114 13.01 -1.46 -33.71
N TYR A 115 12.86 -2.55 -32.95
CA TYR A 115 13.95 -3.48 -32.68
C TYR A 115 14.44 -4.21 -33.94
N PRO A 116 13.58 -4.79 -34.82
CA PRO A 116 14.03 -5.39 -36.08
C PRO A 116 14.62 -4.36 -37.03
N ALA A 117 14.12 -3.12 -37.07
CA ALA A 117 14.68 -2.07 -37.91
C ALA A 117 16.10 -1.67 -37.47
N HIS A 118 16.35 -1.55 -36.17
CA HIS A 118 17.68 -1.32 -35.63
C HIS A 118 18.61 -2.53 -35.79
N LEU A 119 18.08 -3.74 -35.61
CA LEU A 119 18.83 -4.96 -35.83
C LEU A 119 19.23 -5.09 -37.32
N ALA A 120 18.28 -4.86 -38.23
CA ALA A 120 18.50 -4.93 -39.67
C ALA A 120 19.53 -3.88 -40.14
N SER A 121 19.50 -2.64 -39.63
CA SER A 121 20.50 -1.64 -40.03
C SER A 121 21.92 -1.98 -39.59
N ILE A 122 22.09 -2.68 -38.46
CA ILE A 122 23.38 -3.21 -38.01
C ILE A 122 23.81 -4.39 -38.90
N PHE A 123 22.89 -5.30 -39.22
CA PHE A 123 23.17 -6.48 -40.06
C PHE A 123 23.42 -6.13 -41.53
N ASP A 124 22.71 -5.17 -42.11
CA ASP A 124 22.92 -4.73 -43.50
C ASP A 124 24.32 -4.14 -43.70
N TRP A 125 24.82 -3.39 -42.72
CA TRP A 125 26.19 -2.87 -42.75
C TRP A 125 27.23 -4.00 -42.67
N GLN A 126 26.94 -5.04 -41.90
CA GLN A 126 27.81 -6.22 -41.77
C GLN A 126 27.73 -7.16 -43.00
N ALA A 127 26.56 -7.27 -43.63
CA ALA A 127 26.34 -8.05 -44.84
C ALA A 127 26.99 -7.40 -46.07
N LEU A 128 26.90 -6.07 -46.21
CA LEU A 128 27.56 -5.31 -47.28
C LEU A 128 29.09 -5.35 -47.14
N ALA A 129 29.63 -5.34 -45.91
CA ALA A 129 31.07 -5.45 -45.66
C ALA A 129 31.69 -6.78 -46.14
N ILE A 130 30.90 -7.85 -46.31
CA ILE A 130 31.38 -9.16 -46.82
C ILE A 130 31.56 -9.13 -48.35
N PHE A 131 30.92 -8.20 -49.06
CA PHE A 131 30.98 -8.08 -50.52
C PHE A 131 31.94 -6.97 -51.02
N GLU A 132 32.59 -6.22 -50.14
CA GLU A 132 33.56 -5.15 -50.47
C GLU A 132 35.03 -5.63 -50.57
N GLY A 133 35.26 -6.95 -50.69
CA GLY A 133 36.58 -7.59 -50.84
C GLY A 133 36.98 -7.87 -52.28
#